data_AF-A0A967GZS6-F1
#
_entry.id   AF-A0A967GZS6-F1
#
_cell.length_a   1.000
_cell.length_b   1.000
_cell.length_c   1.000
_cell.angle_alpha   90.00
_cell.angle_beta   90.00
_cell.angle_gamma   90.00
#
_symmetry.space_group_name_H-M   'P 1'
#
loop_
_entity.id
_entity.type
_entity.pdbx_description
1 polymer ?
#
loop_
_entity_poly.entity_id
_entity_poly.type
_entity_poly.pdbx_seq_one_letter_code
_entity_poly.pdbx_strand_id
1 'polypeptide(L)' 'MSEADELARDIVTRATLHGDFLLRSGARSNVYFDKYLFESDPLMLRSIARGLAALVPENHDALAGL' A
#
# COMPACT_ATOMS: atom_id res chain seq x y z
N MET A 1 3.73 19.50 -5.24
CA MET A 1 3.65 18.06 -4.96
C MET A 1 2.89 17.42 -6.10
N SER A 2 3.28 16.23 -6.53
CA SER A 2 2.54 15.48 -7.56
C SER A 2 1.34 14.77 -6.92
N GLU A 3 0.36 14.35 -7.73
CA GLU A 3 -0.75 13.49 -7.26
C GLU A 3 -0.24 12.19 -6.64
N ALA A 4 0.88 11.66 -7.12
CA ALA A 4 1.53 10.47 -6.56
C ALA A 4 2.09 10.74 -5.15
N ASP A 5 2.66 11.93 -4.91
CA ASP A 5 3.17 12.31 -3.58
C ASP A 5 2.04 12.45 -2.56
N GLU A 6 0.90 12.98 -2.98
CA GLU A 6 -0.30 13.11 -2.14
C GLU A 6 -0.88 11.73 -1.80
N LEU A 7 -1.07 10.88 -2.81
CA LEU A 7 -1.54 9.52 -2.61
C LEU A 7 -0.59 8.71 -1.71
N ALA A 8 0.73 8.84 -1.88
CA ALA A 8 1.71 8.18 -1.01
C ALA A 8 1.57 8.63 0.45
N ARG A 9 1.36 9.93 0.68
CA ARG A 9 1.15 10.48 2.02
C ARG A 9 -0.13 9.93 2.67
N ASP A 10 -1.22 9.84 1.90
CA ASP A 10 -2.50 9.33 2.37
C ASP A 10 -2.40 7.84 2.74
N ILE A 11 -1.74 7.04 1.90
CA ILE A 11 -1.48 5.61 2.17
C ILE A 11 -0.67 5.44 3.47
N VAL A 12 0.43 6.17 3.60
CA VAL A 12 1.27 6.12 4.81
C VAL A 12 0.47 6.49 6.05
N THR A 13 -0.34 7.56 5.97
CA THR A 13 -1.19 8.00 7.08
C THR A 13 -2.23 6.95 7.46
N ARG A 14 -2.82 6.27 6.47
CA ARG A 14 -3.89 5.30 6.68
C ARG A 14 -3.40 3.95 7.20
N ALA A 15 -2.21 3.51 6.77
CA ALA A 15 -1.74 2.14 6.93
C ALA A 15 -0.53 1.98 7.86
N THR A 16 0.07 3.07 8.33
CA THR A 16 1.20 3.00 9.28
C THR A 16 0.70 2.98 10.72
N LEU A 17 0.98 1.90 11.43
CA LEU A 17 0.71 1.72 12.85
C LEU A 17 2.00 1.89 13.65
N HIS A 18 1.92 2.60 14.77
CA HIS A 18 3.00 2.76 15.74
C HIS A 18 2.68 1.99 17.01
N GLY A 19 3.65 1.24 17.53
CA GLY A 19 3.43 0.36 18.68
C GLY A 19 4.71 -0.37 19.09
N ASP A 20 4.57 -1.55 19.69
CA ASP A 20 5.67 -2.47 19.96
C ASP A 20 5.25 -3.86 19.49
N PHE A 21 5.73 -4.24 18.32
CA PHE A 21 5.30 -5.41 17.59
C PHE A 21 6.40 -6.48 17.59
N LEU A 22 6.03 -7.71 17.94
CA LEU A 22 6.85 -8.88 17.69
C LEU A 22 6.50 -9.43 16.30
N LEU A 23 7.42 -9.30 15.36
CA LEU A 23 7.24 -9.79 13.99
C LEU A 23 7.34 -11.32 13.95
N ARG A 24 6.79 -11.93 12.88
CA ARG A 24 6.87 -13.39 12.67
C ARG A 24 8.30 -13.92 12.60
N SER A 25 9.26 -13.07 12.23
CA SER A 25 10.69 -13.38 12.25
C SER A 25 11.31 -13.42 13.66
N GLY A 26 10.58 -13.02 14.71
CA GLY A 26 11.08 -12.87 16.08
C GLY A 26 11.71 -11.49 16.37
N ALA A 27 11.85 -10.62 15.36
CA ALA A 27 12.34 -9.25 15.56
C ALA A 27 11.27 -8.36 16.21
N ARG A 28 11.69 -7.34 16.97
CA ARG A 28 10.80 -6.28 17.46
C ARG A 28 10.83 -5.08 16.51
N SER A 29 9.67 -4.47 16.27
CA SER A 29 9.52 -3.23 15.50
C SER A 29 8.57 -2.28 16.21
N ASN A 30 8.85 -0.98 16.12
CA ASN A 30 7.93 0.06 16.61
C ASN A 30 6.99 0.60 15.52
N VAL A 31 7.12 0.09 14.29
CA VAL A 31 6.30 0.46 13.13
C VAL A 31 5.80 -0.82 12.45
N TYR A 32 4.51 -0.83 12.09
CA TYR A 32 3.90 -1.87 11.28
C TYR A 32 3.08 -1.24 10.16
N PHE A 33 3.31 -1.68 8.93
CA PHE A 33 2.56 -1.22 7.76
C PHE A 33 1.49 -2.25 7.41
N ASP A 34 0.23 -1.90 7.62
CA ASP A 34 -0.91 -2.79 7.44
C ASP A 34 -1.64 -2.51 6.12
N LYS A 35 -1.36 -3.30 5.09
CA LYS A 35 -1.97 -3.15 3.76
C LYS A 35 -3.49 -3.30 3.78
N TYR A 36 -4.04 -4.09 4.70
CA TYR A 36 -5.48 -4.31 4.78
C TYR A 36 -6.26 -3.03 5.13
N LEU A 37 -5.60 -2.06 5.75
CA LEU A 37 -6.21 -0.78 6.11
C LEU A 37 -6.49 0.12 4.90
N PHE A 38 -5.65 0.09 3.86
CA PHE A 38 -5.96 0.79 2.60
C PHE A 38 -6.70 -0.11 1.59
N GLU A 39 -6.49 -1.43 1.63
CA GLU A 39 -7.24 -2.37 0.77
C GLU A 39 -8.75 -2.38 1.10
N SER A 40 -9.11 -2.05 2.35
CA SER A 40 -10.50 -1.92 2.79
C SER A 40 -11.14 -0.56 2.49
N ASP A 41 -10.39 0.43 2.00
CA ASP A 41 -10.91 1.72 1.55
C ASP A 41 -11.09 1.69 0.02
N PRO A 42 -12.32 1.60 -0.52
CA PRO A 42 -12.56 1.45 -1.95
C PRO A 42 -12.14 2.67 -2.77
N LEU A 43 -12.13 3.88 -2.19
CA LEU A 43 -11.70 5.08 -2.90
C LEU A 43 -10.18 5.14 -2.99
N MET A 44 -9.49 4.86 -1.88
CA MET A 44 -8.04 4.81 -1.83
C MET A 44 -7.50 3.67 -2.71
N LEU A 45 -8.10 2.47 -2.61
CA LEU A 45 -7.70 1.32 -3.42
C LEU A 45 -7.83 1.60 -4.91
N ARG A 46 -8.88 2.31 -5.35
CA ARG A 46 -9.05 2.70 -6.75
C ARG A 46 -7.96 3.68 -7.21
N SER A 47 -7.57 4.63 -6.38
CA SER A 47 -6.49 5.57 -6.68
C SER A 47 -5.14 4.85 -6.80
N ILE A 48 -4.86 3.92 -5.89
CA ILE A 48 -3.67 3.04 -5.96
C ILE A 48 -3.68 2.24 -7.25
N ALA A 49 -4.79 1.56 -7.57
CA ALA A 49 -4.92 0.74 -8.77
C ALA A 49 -4.69 1.55 -10.05
N ARG A 50 -5.15 2.81 -10.12
CA ARG A 50 -4.88 3.70 -11.25
C ARG A 50 -3.39 3.99 -11.41
N GLY A 51 -2.69 4.30 -10.30
CA GLY A 51 -1.25 4.52 -10.32
C GLY A 51 -0.48 3.27 -10.75
N LEU A 52 -0.87 2.10 -10.21
CA LEU A 52 -0.25 0.81 -10.56
C LEU A 52 -0.51 0.43 -12.02
N ALA A 53 -1.72 0.65 -12.54
CA ALA A 53 -2.08 0.33 -13.93
C ALA A 53 -1.16 1.05 -14.94
N ALA A 54 -0.75 2.28 -14.65
CA ALA A 54 0.17 3.04 -15.49
C ALA A 54 1.61 2.47 -15.52
N LEU A 55 1.95 1.59 -14.58
CA LEU A 55 3.26 0.91 -14.51
C LEU A 55 3.26 -0.43 -15.22
N VAL A 56 2.10 -0.93 -15.66
CA VAL A 56 1.99 -2.23 -16.31
C VAL A 56 2.42 -2.12 -17.78
N PRO A 57 3.38 -2.92 -18.27
CA PRO A 57 3.80 -2.89 -19.67
C PRO A 57 2.67 -3.30 -20.63
N GLU A 58 2.63 -2.78 -21.86
CA GLU A 58 1.55 -3.09 -22.81
C GLU A 58 1.45 -4.59 -23.18
N ASN A 59 2.58 -5.29 -23.27
CA ASN A 59 2.64 -6.69 -23.69
C ASN A 59 2.69 -7.64 -22.48
N HIS A 60 1.51 -7.97 -21.94
CA HIS A 60 1.34 -8.79 -20.74
C HIS A 60 0.10 -9.67 -20.91
N ASP A 61 0.20 -10.95 -20.56
CA ASP A 61 -0.87 -11.92 -20.77
C ASP A 61 -1.87 -11.98 -19.60
N ALA A 62 -1.38 -11.72 -18.38
CA ALA A 62 -2.17 -11.76 -17.15
C ALA A 62 -1.53 -10.97 -16.01
N LEU A 63 -2.34 -10.62 -15.01
CA LEU A 63 -1.89 -10.09 -13.71
C LEU A 63 -2.18 -11.13 -12.61
N ALA A 64 -1.24 -11.32 -11.69
CA ALA A 64 -1.38 -12.20 -10.54
C ALA A 64 -1.36 -11.40 -9.22
N GLY A 65 -2.33 -11.66 -8.35
CA GLY A 65 -2.41 -11.07 -7.00
C GLY A 65 -2.06 -12.10 -5.90
N LEU A 66 -1.62 -11.61 -4.74
CA LEU A 66 -1.25 -12.36 -3.54
C LEU A 66 -2.12 -12.00 -2.34
#